data_AF-A0A843SP65-F1
#
_entry.id   AF-A0A843SP65-F1
#
_cell.length_a   1.000
_cell.length_b   1.000
_cell.length_c   1.000
_cell.angle_alpha   90.00
_cell.angle_beta   90.00
_cell.angle_gamma   90.00
#
_symmetry.space_group_name_H-M   'P 1'
#
loop_
_entity.id
_entity.type
_entity.pdbx_description
1 polymer ?
#
loop_
_entity_poly.entity_id
_entity_poly.type
_entity_poly.pdbx_seq_one_letter_code
_entity_poly.pdbx_strand_id
1 'polypeptide(L)'
;MYVDESNDPFVVRVIQQAKIEAVGASDELYFAVSGVSLKGDGRNFYGVFQIRADTKPGGGLVEVSSPYRYESDVAVTPEKVRFEALSERTWGWVLKVQNGTRPVSEQVMVSNVMLAPHGDEIALLARFKASVDAEPADCVQANADHETWRKAVEAMGAQEHTSEQELHEAETMDDTEPLRCERSRWTYRTADVIGPLPGPLTVSVKGSQYGATMEAKSWKLMFDSKAFAYNVPDELAVE
;
A
#
# COMPACT_ATOMS: atom_id res chain seq x y z
N MET A 1 -12.11 20.02 10.52
CA MET A 1 -12.28 18.96 11.53
C MET A 1 -13.33 18.02 10.99
N TYR A 2 -13.07 16.72 11.02
CA TYR A 2 -14.00 15.68 10.58
C TYR A 2 -14.24 14.73 11.75
N VAL A 3 -15.45 14.22 11.89
CA VAL A 3 -15.79 13.18 12.85
C VAL A 3 -16.40 12.05 12.03
N ASP A 4 -15.82 10.86 12.17
CA ASP A 4 -16.30 9.70 11.44
C ASP A 4 -17.51 9.03 12.12
N GLU A 5 -17.99 7.94 11.52
CA GLU A 5 -19.10 7.14 12.04
C GLU A 5 -18.82 6.51 13.41
N SER A 6 -17.54 6.36 13.78
CA SER A 6 -17.09 5.86 15.09
C SER A 6 -16.97 6.97 16.13
N ASN A 7 -17.32 8.20 15.78
CA ASN A 7 -17.16 9.40 16.61
C ASN A 7 -15.70 9.71 16.96
N ASP A 8 -14.76 9.32 16.09
CA ASP A 8 -13.34 9.65 16.21
C ASP A 8 -13.07 11.00 15.52
N PRO A 9 -12.45 11.98 16.22
CA PRO A 9 -12.17 13.29 15.65
C PRO A 9 -10.83 13.34 14.92
N PHE A 10 -10.85 13.92 13.72
CA PHE A 10 -9.69 14.06 12.85
C PHE A 10 -9.42 15.52 12.46
N VAL A 11 -8.13 15.85 12.35
CA VAL A 11 -7.67 17.00 11.59
C VAL A 11 -7.44 16.54 10.15
N VAL A 12 -8.26 17.07 9.24
CA VAL A 12 -8.23 16.71 7.81
C VAL A 12 -7.61 17.85 7.02
N ARG A 13 -6.73 17.49 6.07
CA ARG A 13 -6.10 18.42 5.13
C ARG A 13 -6.20 17.87 3.72
N VAL A 14 -6.47 18.76 2.75
CA VAL A 14 -6.26 18.45 1.33
C VAL A 14 -4.75 18.38 1.10
N ILE A 15 -4.28 17.24 0.60
CA ILE A 15 -2.85 16.98 0.35
C ILE A 15 -2.50 16.98 -1.13
N GLN A 16 -3.50 16.88 -2.01
CA GLN A 16 -3.33 17.00 -3.45
C GLN A 16 -4.65 17.48 -4.05
N GLN A 17 -4.59 18.36 -5.04
CA GLN A 17 -5.72 18.78 -5.86
C GLN A 17 -5.29 18.82 -7.32
N ALA A 18 -6.13 18.32 -8.22
CA ALA A 18 -5.91 18.36 -9.66
C ALA A 18 -7.20 18.75 -10.38
N LYS A 19 -7.01 19.42 -11.50
CA LYS A 19 -8.02 19.70 -12.51
C LYS A 19 -7.48 19.19 -13.84
N ILE A 20 -8.30 18.48 -14.60
CA ILE A 20 -7.90 17.92 -15.90
C ILE A 20 -8.38 18.87 -16.98
N GLU A 21 -7.47 19.37 -17.82
CA GLU A 21 -7.81 20.33 -18.88
C GLU A 21 -8.29 19.65 -20.19
N ALA A 22 -8.52 18.34 -20.17
CA ALA A 22 -9.02 17.59 -21.32
C ALA A 22 -10.48 17.93 -21.64
N VAL A 23 -10.82 17.97 -22.93
CA VAL A 23 -12.17 18.25 -23.43
C VAL A 23 -13.15 17.19 -22.88
N GLY A 24 -14.04 17.61 -21.97
CA GLY A 24 -15.04 16.74 -21.32
C GLY A 24 -14.79 16.46 -19.83
N ALA A 25 -13.58 16.66 -19.32
CA ALA A 25 -13.25 16.55 -17.89
C ALA A 25 -12.96 17.91 -17.24
N SER A 26 -13.10 19.01 -17.99
CA SER A 26 -12.72 20.37 -17.58
C SER A 26 -13.52 20.95 -16.41
N ASP A 27 -14.64 20.34 -16.05
CA ASP A 27 -15.46 20.76 -14.91
C ASP A 27 -15.37 19.80 -13.72
N GLU A 28 -14.51 18.78 -13.83
CA GLU A 28 -14.27 17.82 -12.76
C GLU A 28 -13.13 18.29 -11.84
N LEU A 29 -13.31 18.04 -10.55
CA LEU A 29 -12.31 18.31 -9.53
C LEU A 29 -11.88 17.01 -8.86
N TYR A 30 -10.57 16.81 -8.79
CA TYR A 30 -9.95 15.64 -8.18
C TYR A 30 -9.13 16.10 -6.98
N PHE A 31 -9.29 15.47 -5.83
CA PHE A 31 -8.44 15.76 -4.68
C PHE A 31 -8.25 14.56 -3.76
N ALA A 32 -7.13 14.58 -3.05
CA ALA A 32 -6.83 13.64 -1.99
C ALA A 32 -6.72 14.38 -0.66
N VAL A 33 -7.18 13.73 0.42
CA VAL A 33 -7.10 14.24 1.79
C VAL A 33 -6.33 13.27 2.68
N SER A 34 -5.75 13.82 3.73
CA SER A 34 -5.13 13.08 4.84
C SER A 34 -5.79 13.51 6.14
N GLY A 35 -6.18 12.54 6.96
CA GLY A 35 -6.76 12.74 8.27
C GLY A 35 -5.85 12.19 9.35
N VAL A 36 -5.51 13.05 10.32
CA VAL A 36 -4.75 12.67 11.51
C VAL A 36 -5.68 12.56 12.70
N SER A 37 -5.68 11.40 13.36
CA SER A 37 -6.49 11.17 14.57
C SER A 37 -6.03 12.11 15.69
N LEU A 38 -6.98 12.80 16.32
CA LEU A 38 -6.71 13.64 17.48
C LEU A 38 -6.60 12.83 18.78
N LYS A 39 -7.00 11.55 18.77
CA LYS A 39 -6.87 10.64 19.92
C LYS A 39 -5.46 10.08 20.08
N GLY A 40 -4.61 10.19 19.05
CA GLY A 40 -3.23 9.70 19.10
C GLY A 40 -3.10 8.18 19.09
N ASP A 41 -4.13 7.48 18.62
CA ASP A 41 -4.24 6.01 18.59
C ASP A 41 -3.63 5.37 17.34
N GLY A 42 -2.87 6.13 16.54
CA GLY A 42 -2.22 5.61 15.34
C GLY A 42 -3.19 5.15 14.24
N ARG A 43 -4.44 5.62 14.26
CA ARG A 43 -5.44 5.32 13.23
C ARG A 43 -5.62 6.53 12.33
N ASN A 44 -4.72 6.72 11.39
CA ASN A 44 -4.86 7.77 10.39
C ASN A 44 -5.77 7.31 9.23
N PHE A 45 -6.22 8.25 8.41
CA PHE A 45 -6.94 7.92 7.18
C PHE A 45 -6.44 8.75 6.01
N TYR A 46 -6.67 8.24 4.80
CA TYR A 46 -6.61 9.04 3.58
C TYR A 46 -7.93 8.87 2.83
N GLY A 47 -8.27 9.83 1.98
CA GLY A 47 -9.43 9.72 1.12
C GLY A 47 -9.17 10.37 -0.22
N VAL A 48 -9.79 9.86 -1.27
CA VAL A 48 -9.75 10.45 -2.60
C VAL A 48 -11.17 10.77 -3.06
N PHE A 49 -11.30 11.85 -3.81
CA PHE A 49 -12.57 12.47 -4.14
C PHE A 49 -12.58 12.94 -5.59
N GLN A 50 -13.66 12.64 -6.29
CA GLN A 50 -14.02 13.24 -7.57
C GLN A 50 -15.32 14.03 -7.40
N ILE A 51 -15.31 15.30 -7.76
CA ILE A 51 -16.52 16.10 -7.93
C ILE A 51 -16.76 16.26 -9.42
N ARG A 52 -17.95 15.92 -9.90
CA ARG A 52 -18.36 16.05 -11.30
C ARG A 52 -19.81 16.48 -11.41
N ALA A 53 -20.23 16.91 -12.61
CA ALA A 53 -21.64 17.21 -12.87
C ALA A 53 -22.50 15.93 -12.77
N ASP A 54 -23.69 16.05 -12.19
CA ASP A 54 -24.70 15.00 -12.24
C ASP A 54 -25.21 14.85 -13.69
N THR A 55 -25.30 13.61 -14.16
CA THR A 55 -25.81 13.30 -15.50
C THR A 55 -27.34 13.23 -15.55
N LYS A 56 -28.03 13.34 -14.39
CA LYS A 56 -29.49 13.29 -14.29
C LYS A 56 -30.17 14.63 -14.68
N PRO A 57 -31.39 14.59 -15.25
CA PRO A 57 -32.16 15.81 -15.56
C PRO A 57 -32.45 16.62 -14.30
N GLY A 58 -32.08 17.91 -14.30
CA GLY A 58 -32.19 18.80 -13.13
C GLY A 58 -30.84 19.24 -12.55
N GLY A 59 -29.73 18.63 -12.99
CA GLY A 59 -28.35 19.15 -12.98
C GLY A 59 -27.82 19.70 -11.65
N GLY A 60 -26.98 18.91 -10.97
CA GLY A 60 -26.21 19.33 -9.79
C GLY A 60 -24.76 18.87 -9.86
N LEU A 61 -24.07 18.88 -8.72
CA LEU A 61 -22.76 18.25 -8.55
C LEU A 61 -22.93 16.94 -7.77
N VAL A 62 -22.17 15.91 -8.16
CA VAL A 62 -22.05 14.66 -7.43
C VAL A 62 -20.62 14.54 -6.90
N GLU A 63 -20.50 14.13 -5.65
CA GLU A 63 -19.25 13.68 -5.04
C GLU A 63 -19.18 12.15 -5.13
N VAL A 64 -18.05 11.65 -5.61
CA VAL A 64 -17.67 10.24 -5.51
C VAL A 64 -16.41 10.18 -4.65
N SER A 65 -16.44 9.43 -3.55
CA SER A 65 -15.34 9.40 -2.59
C SER A 65 -15.09 8.02 -2.00
N SER A 66 -13.84 7.79 -1.59
CA SER A 66 -13.43 6.57 -0.90
C SER A 66 -12.45 6.90 0.22
N PRO A 67 -12.93 7.09 1.47
CA PRO A 67 -12.07 7.17 2.64
C PRO A 67 -11.57 5.78 3.05
N TYR A 68 -10.30 5.67 3.42
CA TYR A 68 -9.68 4.44 3.91
C TYR A 68 -8.89 4.71 5.19
N ARG A 69 -9.25 3.99 6.25
CA ARG A 69 -8.49 3.97 7.52
C ARG A 69 -7.41 2.91 7.45
N TYR A 70 -6.26 3.20 8.04
CA TYR A 70 -5.17 2.26 8.14
C TYR A 70 -4.51 2.38 9.51
N GLU A 71 -3.99 1.26 9.99
CA GLU A 71 -3.30 1.18 11.27
C GLU A 71 -1.85 1.60 11.06
N SER A 72 -1.59 2.90 11.28
CA SER A 72 -0.27 3.50 11.22
C SER A 72 -0.30 4.91 11.78
N ASP A 73 0.74 5.25 12.54
CA ASP A 73 1.02 6.59 13.02
C ASP A 73 1.48 7.56 11.91
N VAL A 74 1.75 7.06 10.71
CA VAL A 74 2.27 7.85 9.58
C VAL A 74 1.16 8.33 8.66
N ALA A 75 0.79 9.60 8.80
CA ALA A 75 -0.15 10.24 7.88
C ALA A 75 0.41 10.32 6.44
N VAL A 76 -0.48 10.21 5.44
CA VAL A 76 -0.11 10.47 4.05
C VAL A 76 0.17 11.97 3.86
N THR A 77 1.30 12.30 3.27
CA THR A 77 1.72 13.69 2.99
C THR A 77 1.57 14.01 1.50
N PRO A 78 1.59 15.30 1.10
CA PRO A 78 1.49 15.70 -0.30
C PRO A 78 2.52 15.01 -1.22
N GLU A 79 3.76 14.82 -0.75
CA GLU A 79 4.85 14.20 -1.51
C GLU A 79 4.65 12.69 -1.72
N LYS A 80 3.77 12.08 -0.92
CA LYS A 80 3.37 10.67 -1.00
C LYS A 80 2.16 10.46 -1.92
N VAL A 81 1.66 11.50 -2.60
CA VAL A 81 0.55 11.39 -3.54
C VAL A 81 0.98 11.83 -4.93
N ARG A 82 0.62 11.02 -5.92
CA ARG A 82 0.70 11.39 -7.33
C ARG A 82 -0.67 11.29 -7.95
N PHE A 83 -0.95 12.16 -8.91
CA PHE A 83 -2.12 12.09 -9.76
C PHE A 83 -1.65 12.00 -11.20
N GLU A 84 -2.07 10.95 -11.91
CA GLU A 84 -1.53 10.65 -13.24
C GLU A 84 -2.59 10.08 -14.18
N ALA A 85 -2.43 10.35 -15.47
CA ALA A 85 -3.24 9.76 -16.52
C ALA A 85 -2.85 8.29 -16.69
N LEU A 86 -3.83 7.40 -16.59
CA LEU A 86 -3.68 5.96 -16.79
C LEU A 86 -4.13 5.55 -18.20
N SER A 87 -5.13 6.26 -18.73
CA SER A 87 -5.64 6.14 -20.09
C SER A 87 -6.12 7.51 -20.60
N GLU A 88 -6.62 7.56 -21.84
CA GLU A 88 -7.21 8.79 -22.40
C GLU A 88 -8.42 9.31 -21.59
N ARG A 89 -9.03 8.44 -20.78
CA ARG A 89 -10.27 8.73 -20.04
C ARG A 89 -10.16 8.49 -18.54
N THR A 90 -9.09 7.84 -18.09
CA THR A 90 -8.92 7.43 -16.70
C THR A 90 -7.72 8.12 -16.11
N TRP A 91 -7.95 8.90 -15.06
CA TRP A 91 -6.92 9.47 -14.22
C TRP A 91 -7.05 8.88 -12.84
N GLY A 92 -5.90 8.64 -12.19
CA GLY A 92 -5.87 7.97 -10.91
C GLY A 92 -4.89 8.60 -9.95
N TRP A 93 -5.12 8.32 -8.67
CA TRP A 93 -4.19 8.62 -7.61
C TRP A 93 -3.29 7.42 -7.36
N VAL A 94 -2.03 7.68 -7.07
CA VAL A 94 -1.13 6.72 -6.45
C VAL A 94 -0.66 7.29 -5.13
N LEU A 95 -1.11 6.67 -4.04
CA LEU A 95 -0.75 7.05 -2.68
C LEU A 95 0.29 6.08 -2.12
N LYS A 96 1.27 6.61 -1.38
CA LYS A 96 2.22 5.81 -0.60
C LYS A 96 1.78 5.76 0.85
N VAL A 97 1.39 4.57 1.30
CA VAL A 97 0.90 4.31 2.66
C VAL A 97 1.93 3.47 3.40
N GLN A 98 2.25 3.84 4.63
CA GLN A 98 3.33 3.24 5.43
C GLN A 98 2.75 2.64 6.70
N ASN A 99 3.18 1.46 7.14
CA ASN A 99 2.61 0.75 8.30
C ASN A 99 3.31 1.02 9.66
N GLY A 100 4.46 1.69 9.67
CA GLY A 100 5.22 1.96 10.90
C GLY A 100 6.40 2.88 10.64
N THR A 101 7.20 3.21 11.66
CA THR A 101 8.30 4.20 11.54
C THR A 101 9.65 3.71 12.05
N ARG A 102 9.70 2.56 12.72
CA ARG A 102 10.88 2.12 13.46
C ARG A 102 11.46 0.81 12.87
N PRO A 103 12.21 0.88 11.76
CA PRO A 103 12.75 -0.31 11.11
C PRO A 103 13.71 -1.12 12.01
N VAL A 104 14.23 -0.52 13.07
CA VAL A 104 15.10 -1.18 14.07
C VAL A 104 14.34 -2.12 15.01
N SER A 105 13.02 -1.97 15.14
CA SER A 105 12.18 -2.73 16.07
C SER A 105 10.98 -3.41 15.43
N GLU A 106 10.63 -3.05 14.20
CA GLU A 106 9.56 -3.68 13.41
C GLU A 106 9.91 -3.64 11.92
N GLN A 107 9.28 -4.50 11.11
CA GLN A 107 9.38 -4.37 9.66
C GLN A 107 8.49 -3.21 9.18
N VAL A 108 9.11 -2.20 8.58
CA VAL A 108 8.41 -1.05 8.01
C VAL A 108 8.20 -1.25 6.51
N MET A 109 6.94 -1.29 6.11
CA MET A 109 6.52 -1.42 4.72
C MET A 109 5.84 -0.13 4.24
N VAL A 110 6.20 0.28 3.02
CA VAL A 110 5.45 1.29 2.26
C VAL A 110 4.81 0.61 1.07
N SER A 111 3.53 0.88 0.85
CA SER A 111 2.70 0.34 -0.22
C SER A 111 2.30 1.44 -1.20
N ASN A 112 2.33 1.16 -2.50
CA ASN A 112 1.61 1.96 -3.49
C ASN A 112 0.14 1.51 -3.50
N VAL A 113 -0.77 2.46 -3.39
CA VAL A 113 -2.23 2.26 -3.51
C VAL A 113 -2.71 3.09 -4.68
N MET A 114 -3.12 2.41 -5.76
CA MET A 114 -3.60 3.04 -6.99
C MET A 114 -5.12 3.02 -7.03
N LEU A 115 -5.73 4.21 -7.11
CA LEU A 115 -7.17 4.41 -7.06
C LEU A 115 -7.62 5.22 -8.28
N ALA A 116 -8.78 4.92 -8.84
CA ALA A 116 -9.38 5.74 -9.89
C ALA A 116 -10.91 5.71 -9.84
N PRO A 117 -11.62 6.75 -10.31
CA PRO A 117 -13.06 6.70 -10.41
C PRO A 117 -13.53 5.60 -11.36
N HIS A 118 -14.63 4.93 -11.00
CA HIS A 118 -15.29 3.90 -11.78
C HIS A 118 -16.80 3.99 -11.58
N GLY A 119 -17.53 4.58 -12.53
CA GLY A 119 -18.95 4.84 -12.32
C GLY A 119 -19.17 5.76 -11.11
N ASP A 120 -19.98 5.33 -10.15
CA ASP A 120 -20.34 6.08 -8.94
C ASP A 120 -19.50 5.69 -7.70
N GLU A 121 -18.37 5.00 -7.91
CA GLU A 121 -17.42 4.62 -6.86
C GLU A 121 -15.98 4.99 -7.23
N ILE A 122 -15.07 4.90 -6.26
CA ILE A 122 -13.62 4.90 -6.51
C ILE A 122 -13.10 3.47 -6.36
N ALA A 123 -12.53 2.92 -7.43
CA ALA A 123 -12.01 1.56 -7.45
C ALA A 123 -10.53 1.50 -7.04
N LEU A 124 -10.17 0.44 -6.30
CA LEU A 124 -8.78 0.03 -6.07
C LEU A 124 -8.25 -0.69 -7.30
N LEU A 125 -7.41 -0.02 -8.07
CA LEU A 125 -6.81 -0.61 -9.27
C LEU A 125 -5.65 -1.55 -8.91
N ALA A 126 -4.83 -1.17 -7.93
CA ALA A 126 -3.70 -1.99 -7.51
C ALA A 126 -3.23 -1.60 -6.11
N ARG A 127 -2.79 -2.59 -5.33
CA ARG A 127 -2.01 -2.38 -4.11
C ARG A 127 -0.78 -3.25 -4.16
N PHE A 128 0.41 -2.66 -4.06
CA PHE A 128 1.67 -3.41 -4.16
C PHE A 128 2.80 -2.72 -3.40
N LYS A 129 3.83 -3.48 -3.04
CA LYS A 129 5.00 -2.99 -2.30
C LYS A 129 5.68 -1.81 -3.01
N ALA A 130 6.13 -0.83 -2.23
CA ALA A 130 6.97 0.29 -2.65
C ALA A 130 8.34 0.22 -1.96
N SER A 131 8.35 -0.12 -0.68
CA SER A 131 9.57 -0.44 0.07
C SER A 131 9.28 -1.35 1.24
N VAL A 132 10.30 -2.10 1.65
CA VAL A 132 10.33 -2.84 2.91
C VAL A 132 11.68 -2.54 3.56
N ASP A 133 11.66 -2.19 4.84
CA ASP A 133 12.80 -1.84 5.66
C ASP A 133 12.75 -2.58 7.00
N ALA A 134 13.83 -3.26 7.34
CA ALA A 134 14.08 -3.81 8.66
C ALA A 134 15.59 -3.73 8.90
N GLU A 135 15.97 -3.03 9.96
CA GLU A 135 17.36 -2.66 10.26
C GLU A 135 17.75 -3.12 11.68
N PRO A 136 17.73 -4.44 11.98
CA PRO A 136 18.27 -4.93 13.23
C PRO A 136 19.76 -4.58 13.33
N ALA A 137 20.27 -4.42 14.55
CA ALA A 137 21.62 -3.91 14.78
C ALA A 137 22.74 -4.77 14.17
N ASP A 138 22.56 -6.09 14.12
CA ASP A 138 23.49 -7.04 13.51
C ASP A 138 22.72 -8.03 12.60
N CYS A 139 22.99 -7.95 11.30
CA CYS A 139 22.34 -8.80 10.31
C CYS A 139 22.73 -10.28 10.41
N VAL A 140 23.95 -10.58 10.85
CA VAL A 140 24.42 -11.96 11.00
C VAL A 140 23.71 -12.60 12.18
N GLN A 141 23.66 -11.90 13.31
CA GLN A 141 22.95 -12.37 14.50
C GLN A 141 21.45 -12.50 14.21
N ALA A 142 20.83 -11.48 13.60
CA ALA A 142 19.41 -11.50 13.24
C ALA A 142 19.02 -12.69 12.33
N ASN A 143 19.88 -13.05 11.37
CA ASN A 143 19.68 -14.23 10.54
C ASN A 143 19.84 -15.54 11.33
N ALA A 144 20.76 -15.59 12.30
CA ALA A 144 20.93 -16.76 13.16
C ALA A 144 19.75 -16.96 14.13
N ASP A 145 19.23 -15.86 14.69
CA ASP A 145 18.04 -15.86 15.54
C ASP A 145 16.82 -16.34 14.76
N HIS A 146 16.63 -15.82 13.54
CA HIS A 146 15.55 -16.26 12.64
C HIS A 146 15.65 -17.74 12.29
N GLU A 147 16.84 -18.23 11.96
CA GLU A 147 17.07 -19.64 11.65
C GLU A 147 16.76 -20.56 12.85
N THR A 148 17.08 -20.09 14.06
CA THR A 148 16.72 -20.79 15.31
C THR A 148 15.20 -20.83 15.48
N TRP A 149 14.54 -19.69 15.30
CA TRP A 149 13.08 -19.59 15.36
C TRP A 149 12.39 -20.50 14.34
N ARG A 150 12.84 -20.49 13.08
CA ARG A 150 12.27 -21.32 12.02
C ARG A 150 12.31 -22.81 12.38
N LYS A 151 13.44 -23.28 12.90
CA LYS A 151 13.60 -24.69 13.31
C LYS A 151 12.64 -25.07 14.43
N ALA A 152 12.44 -24.17 15.39
CA ALA A 152 11.49 -24.41 16.49
C ALA A 152 10.04 -24.42 16.00
N VAL A 153 9.66 -23.53 15.06
CA VAL A 153 8.34 -23.57 14.42
C VAL A 153 8.14 -24.85 13.62
N GLU A 154 9.14 -25.29 12.86
CA GLU A 154 9.14 -26.57 12.14
C GLU A 154 9.00 -27.76 13.11
N ALA A 155 9.71 -27.74 14.24
CA ALA A 155 9.64 -28.76 15.28
C ALA A 155 8.22 -28.89 15.86
N MET A 156 7.57 -27.76 16.17
CA MET A 156 6.18 -27.74 16.63
C MET A 156 5.20 -28.28 15.57
N GLY A 157 5.44 -27.97 14.29
CA GLY A 157 4.63 -28.47 13.18
C GLY A 157 4.84 -29.96 12.87
N ALA A 158 5.98 -30.53 13.24
CA ALA A 158 6.37 -31.92 13.00
C ALA A 158 6.45 -32.75 14.30
N GLN A 159 5.55 -32.49 15.26
CA GLN A 159 5.53 -33.12 16.60
C GLN A 159 5.77 -34.63 16.63
N GLU A 160 5.27 -35.39 15.65
CA GLU A 160 5.44 -36.85 15.58
C GLU A 160 6.86 -37.32 15.21
N HIS A 161 7.72 -36.42 14.73
CA HIS A 161 9.05 -36.71 14.19
C HIS A 161 10.18 -35.95 14.87
N THR A 162 9.88 -35.14 15.89
CA THR A 162 10.85 -34.31 16.62
C THR A 162 11.08 -34.86 18.03
N SER A 163 12.29 -34.71 18.59
CA SER A 163 12.56 -35.22 19.93
C SER A 163 11.82 -34.42 21.02
N GLU A 164 11.53 -35.05 22.16
CA GLU A 164 10.86 -34.38 23.29
C GLU A 164 11.62 -33.15 23.79
N GLN A 165 12.95 -33.16 23.70
CA GLN A 165 13.78 -32.03 24.11
C GLN A 165 13.66 -30.85 23.13
N GLU A 166 13.68 -31.10 21.82
CA GLU A 166 13.51 -30.07 20.80
C GLU A 166 12.10 -29.46 20.83
N LEU A 167 11.09 -30.29 21.11
CA LEU A 167 9.72 -29.81 21.32
C LEU A 167 9.59 -28.93 22.55
N HIS A 168 10.20 -29.33 23.68
CA HIS A 168 10.17 -28.52 24.89
C HIS A 168 10.88 -27.17 24.69
N GLU A 169 12.02 -27.15 24.01
CA GLU A 169 12.72 -25.90 23.68
C GLU A 169 11.85 -25.01 22.77
N ALA A 170 11.19 -25.58 21.76
CA ALA A 170 10.31 -24.84 20.86
C ALA A 170 9.06 -24.26 21.57
N GLU A 171 8.45 -25.01 22.48
CA GLU A 171 7.28 -24.55 23.28
C GLU A 171 7.62 -23.39 24.24
N THR A 172 8.90 -23.25 24.62
CA THR A 172 9.36 -22.16 25.50
C THR A 172 9.85 -20.93 24.75
N MET A 173 9.95 -21.02 23.43
CA MET A 173 10.45 -19.94 22.59
C MET A 173 9.35 -18.90 22.33
N ASP A 174 9.75 -17.65 22.08
CA ASP A 174 8.84 -16.60 21.62
C ASP A 174 8.31 -16.94 20.22
N ASP A 175 6.98 -16.92 20.06
CA ASP A 175 6.31 -17.17 18.79
C ASP A 175 6.55 -16.04 17.77
N THR A 176 7.05 -14.89 18.22
CA THR A 176 7.33 -13.72 17.37
C THR A 176 8.50 -14.00 16.43
N GLU A 177 8.25 -13.96 15.12
CA GLU A 177 9.29 -14.11 14.09
C GLU A 177 10.38 -13.02 14.26
N PRO A 178 11.66 -13.40 14.44
CA PRO A 178 12.76 -12.43 14.54
C PRO A 178 12.92 -11.61 13.27
N LEU A 179 13.14 -10.29 13.43
CA LEU A 179 13.43 -9.41 12.31
C LEU A 179 14.71 -9.81 11.60
N ARG A 180 14.74 -9.58 10.29
CA ARG A 180 15.91 -9.81 9.45
C ARG A 180 16.24 -8.54 8.68
N CYS A 181 17.52 -8.34 8.37
CA CYS A 181 17.94 -7.17 7.61
C CYS A 181 17.29 -7.11 6.24
N GLU A 182 16.50 -6.08 5.97
CA GLU A 182 15.83 -5.86 4.70
C GLU A 182 15.87 -4.39 4.30
N ARG A 183 16.14 -4.15 3.02
CA ARG A 183 16.11 -2.83 2.39
C ARG A 183 15.73 -2.98 0.93
N SER A 184 14.49 -3.40 0.72
CA SER A 184 13.92 -3.70 -0.58
C SER A 184 13.17 -2.47 -1.12
N ARG A 185 13.34 -2.16 -2.41
CA ARG A 185 12.71 -1.00 -3.07
C ARG A 185 12.08 -1.40 -4.39
N TRP A 186 10.79 -1.12 -4.52
CA TRP A 186 10.02 -1.32 -5.74
C TRP A 186 9.74 0.03 -6.39
N THR A 187 10.06 0.12 -7.68
CA THR A 187 9.70 1.26 -8.51
C THR A 187 8.71 0.81 -9.55
N TYR A 188 7.73 1.66 -9.86
CA TYR A 188 6.78 1.40 -10.94
C TYR A 188 6.84 2.47 -12.02
N ARG A 189 6.45 2.08 -13.23
CA ARG A 189 6.23 2.96 -14.37
C ARG A 189 4.91 2.60 -15.04
N THR A 190 4.07 3.60 -15.27
CA THR A 190 2.88 3.51 -16.13
C THR A 190 3.30 3.50 -17.60
N ALA A 191 2.62 2.72 -18.42
CA ALA A 191 2.78 2.78 -19.87
C ALA A 191 2.30 4.13 -20.42
N ASP A 192 2.78 4.48 -21.62
CA ASP A 192 2.32 5.68 -22.31
C ASP A 192 0.81 5.59 -22.60
N VAL A 193 0.12 6.73 -22.52
CA VAL A 193 -1.33 6.81 -22.75
C VAL A 193 -1.60 6.75 -24.25
N ILE A 194 -2.06 5.60 -24.73
CA ILE A 194 -2.29 5.32 -26.16
C ILE A 194 -3.71 4.89 -26.51
N GLY A 195 -4.64 4.87 -25.54
CA GLY A 195 -6.00 4.41 -25.78
C GLY A 195 -6.94 4.56 -24.58
N PRO A 196 -8.17 4.02 -24.70
CA PRO A 196 -9.23 4.29 -23.73
C PRO A 196 -9.09 3.51 -22.42
N LEU A 197 -8.34 2.41 -22.42
CA LEU A 197 -8.11 1.57 -21.24
C LEU A 197 -6.73 1.83 -20.63
N PRO A 198 -6.58 1.69 -19.30
CA PRO A 198 -5.28 1.76 -18.65
C PRO A 198 -4.25 0.84 -19.28
N GLY A 199 -3.08 1.38 -19.59
CA GLY A 199 -1.94 0.60 -20.07
C GLY A 199 -1.33 -0.26 -18.95
N PRO A 200 -0.44 -1.22 -19.29
CA PRO A 200 0.23 -2.05 -18.29
C PRO A 200 1.14 -1.24 -17.36
N LEU A 201 1.35 -1.73 -16.14
CA LEU A 201 2.38 -1.22 -15.24
C LEU A 201 3.63 -2.08 -15.34
N THR A 202 4.80 -1.45 -15.31
CA THR A 202 6.07 -2.16 -15.10
C THR A 202 6.54 -1.88 -13.70
N VAL A 203 6.68 -2.92 -12.87
CA VAL A 203 7.22 -2.84 -11.52
C VAL A 203 8.60 -3.52 -11.52
N SER A 204 9.58 -2.93 -10.85
CA SER A 204 10.93 -3.47 -10.72
C SER A 204 11.41 -3.39 -9.28
N VAL A 205 12.10 -4.41 -8.80
CA VAL A 205 12.68 -4.45 -7.45
C VAL A 205 14.20 -4.34 -7.50
N LYS A 206 14.76 -3.70 -6.48
CA LYS A 206 16.19 -3.71 -6.15
C LYS A 206 16.38 -3.62 -4.64
N GLY A 207 17.58 -3.93 -4.17
CA GLY A 207 17.96 -3.73 -2.77
C GLY A 207 18.56 -4.98 -2.17
N SER A 208 18.32 -5.16 -0.88
CA SER A 208 18.80 -6.31 -0.13
C SER A 208 17.68 -6.94 0.68
N GLN A 209 17.67 -8.27 0.75
CA GLN A 209 16.77 -9.05 1.57
C GLN A 209 17.62 -10.03 2.39
N TYR A 210 17.34 -10.10 3.68
CA TYR A 210 18.05 -10.94 4.65
C TYR A 210 19.56 -10.68 4.72
N GLY A 211 19.96 -9.41 4.54
CA GLY A 211 21.36 -9.00 4.51
C GLY A 211 22.12 -9.35 3.22
N ALA A 212 21.46 -9.97 2.23
CA ALA A 212 22.05 -10.28 0.93
C ALA A 212 21.43 -9.41 -0.18
N THR A 213 22.22 -9.07 -1.20
CA THR A 213 21.71 -8.35 -2.38
C THR A 213 20.66 -9.20 -3.10
N MET A 214 19.51 -8.60 -3.39
CA MET A 214 18.45 -9.26 -4.15
C MET A 214 18.81 -9.31 -5.64
N GLU A 215 18.38 -10.37 -6.31
CA GLU A 215 18.36 -10.38 -7.78
C GLU A 215 17.33 -9.36 -8.28
N ALA A 216 17.72 -8.56 -9.27
CA ALA A 216 16.81 -7.59 -9.87
C ALA A 216 15.73 -8.33 -10.66
N LYS A 217 14.47 -8.11 -10.28
CA LYS A 217 13.29 -8.69 -10.95
C LYS A 217 12.36 -7.59 -11.43
N SER A 218 11.64 -7.86 -12.51
CA SER A 218 10.62 -6.96 -13.05
C SER A 218 9.36 -7.72 -13.40
N TRP A 219 8.20 -7.09 -13.17
CA TRP A 219 6.88 -7.62 -13.45
C TRP A 219 6.13 -6.65 -14.35
N LYS A 220 5.42 -7.20 -15.33
CA LYS A 220 4.48 -6.45 -16.16
C LYS A 220 3.07 -6.78 -15.69
N LEU A 221 2.43 -5.83 -15.02
CA LEU A 221 1.07 -5.98 -14.51
C LEU A 221 0.09 -5.54 -15.59
N MET A 222 -0.78 -6.47 -15.99
CA MET A 222 -1.80 -6.22 -17.00
C MET A 222 -3.08 -5.73 -16.34
N PHE A 223 -3.72 -4.72 -16.93
CA PHE A 223 -5.02 -4.26 -16.51
C PHE A 223 -6.10 -5.23 -16.99
N ASP A 224 -6.93 -5.71 -16.07
CA ASP A 224 -8.13 -6.48 -16.35
C ASP A 224 -9.33 -5.52 -16.39
N SER A 225 -9.88 -5.30 -17.58
CA SER A 225 -11.02 -4.40 -17.79
C SER A 225 -12.34 -4.94 -17.22
N LYS A 226 -12.44 -6.25 -16.99
CA LYS A 226 -13.64 -6.86 -16.40
C LYS A 226 -13.65 -6.67 -14.88
N ALA A 227 -12.49 -6.83 -14.24
CA ALA A 227 -12.32 -6.58 -12.81
C ALA A 227 -12.08 -5.10 -12.48
N PHE A 228 -11.74 -4.30 -13.49
CA PHE A 228 -11.29 -2.91 -13.36
C PHE A 228 -10.11 -2.76 -12.38
N ALA A 229 -9.14 -3.68 -12.49
CA ALA A 229 -7.97 -3.76 -11.61
C ALA A 229 -6.76 -4.34 -12.35
N TYR A 230 -5.55 -4.10 -11.83
CA TYR A 230 -4.33 -4.75 -12.27
C TYR A 230 -4.15 -6.10 -11.58
N ASN A 231 -3.69 -7.08 -12.34
CA ASN A 231 -3.30 -8.37 -11.80
C ASN A 231 -1.96 -8.25 -11.05
N VAL A 232 -2.03 -8.08 -9.73
CA VAL A 232 -0.85 -8.01 -8.85
C VAL A 232 -0.48 -9.42 -8.39
N PRO A 233 0.74 -9.92 -8.69
CA PRO A 233 1.20 -11.21 -8.20
C PRO A 233 1.50 -11.16 -6.69
N ASP A 234 1.37 -12.30 -6.01
CA ASP A 234 1.55 -12.43 -4.55
C ASP A 234 2.90 -11.88 -4.05
N GLU A 235 3.96 -12.03 -4.84
CA GLU A 235 5.29 -11.49 -4.51
C GLU A 235 5.28 -9.97 -4.28
N LEU A 236 4.42 -9.25 -5.01
CA LEU A 236 4.23 -7.81 -4.92
C LEU A 236 3.08 -7.41 -4.00
N ALA A 237 2.19 -8.35 -3.67
CA ALA A 237 1.03 -8.11 -2.83
C ALA A 237 1.46 -7.63 -1.43
N VAL A 238 0.56 -6.87 -0.81
CA VAL A 238 0.70 -6.34 0.54
C VAL A 238 -0.43 -6.98 1.34
N GLU A 239 -0.07 -7.67 2.41
CA GLU A 239 -1.03 -8.21 3.39
C GLU A 239 -1.66 -7.08 4.23
#